data_AF-A0A6J6KJC1-F1
#
_entry.id   AF-A0A6J6KJC1-F1
#
_cell.length_a   1.000
_cell.length_b   1.000
_cell.length_c   1.000
_cell.angle_alpha   90.00
_cell.angle_beta   90.00
_cell.angle_gamma   90.00
#
_symmetry.space_group_name_H-M   'P 1'
#
loop_
_entity.id
_entity.type
_entity.pdbx_description
1 polymer ?
#
loop_
_entity_poly.entity_id
_entity_poly.type
_entity_poly.pdbx_seq_one_letter_code
_entity_poly.pdbx_strand_id
1 'polypeptide(L)'
;MYCHIMATSPAYPELGFYTLAGAPRSPRDMLDELALAEELGLGTAFISERFNMKEAGALTGAALGATRNISVITAATNHTTRHPLVTASWASTLHLLSEGRFSLGLGRGIEAMFRAYGMPMATTESLEQFAILMRRLWNGDTVMNWSDLTGTYPVLRLDPEFRLDIPLSITVFGEKTLQMAGRTYDNVILHTFFTDETTARAVKTVKQSALEAGRNPDDVKVWSCFATIGDHIDPALRLKKTVGRLATYLQAYGDLMVRTNNWDPAVLKRFREDEFVRSFPGALDAKGTTEDLERVAPLIPEEWLAPSAQGTPEQCAAAVRGQFELGCDGVIMHGATPEELAPIVHAYARS
;
A
#
# COMPACT_ATOMS: atom_id res chain seq x y z
N MET A 1 35.50 -0.93 -16.02
CA MET A 1 35.45 0.32 -15.22
C MET A 1 33.99 0.66 -15.04
N TYR A 2 33.37 0.24 -13.93
CA TYR A 2 32.00 0.67 -13.63
C TYR A 2 32.07 2.11 -13.15
N CYS A 3 31.38 3.02 -13.85
CA CYS A 3 31.23 4.39 -13.37
C CYS A 3 30.26 4.33 -12.19
N HIS A 4 30.75 4.62 -10.99
CA HIS A 4 29.95 4.64 -9.77
C HIS A 4 29.20 5.97 -9.72
N ILE A 5 28.21 6.10 -10.61
CA ILE A 5 27.25 7.21 -10.60
C ILE A 5 26.49 7.08 -9.29
N MET A 6 26.73 8.03 -8.37
CA MET A 6 26.09 8.03 -7.06
C MET A 6 24.57 8.16 -7.24
N ALA A 7 23.80 7.41 -6.46
CA ALA A 7 22.34 7.51 -6.49
C ALA A 7 21.91 8.95 -6.15
N THR A 8 21.10 9.53 -7.03
CA THR A 8 20.55 10.87 -6.85
C THR A 8 19.16 10.76 -6.26
N SER A 9 18.86 11.48 -5.18
CA SER A 9 17.50 11.50 -4.62
C SER A 9 16.45 11.79 -5.71
N PRO A 10 15.32 11.07 -5.77
CA PRO A 10 14.22 11.38 -6.67
C PRO A 10 13.77 12.84 -6.52
N ALA A 11 13.19 13.41 -7.58
CA ALA A 11 12.71 14.80 -7.58
C ALA A 11 11.52 15.01 -6.63
N TYR A 12 10.67 13.98 -6.49
CA TYR A 12 9.46 13.99 -5.67
C TYR A 12 9.46 12.77 -4.72
N PRO A 13 10.33 12.75 -3.69
CA PRO A 13 10.42 11.64 -2.73
C PRO A 13 9.10 11.36 -2.01
N GLU A 14 8.25 12.39 -1.86
CA GLU A 14 6.92 12.35 -1.26
C GLU A 14 5.84 11.72 -2.16
N LEU A 15 6.12 11.54 -3.45
CA LEU A 15 5.20 10.94 -4.41
C LEU A 15 5.55 9.47 -4.67
N GLY A 16 4.52 8.63 -4.72
CA GLY A 16 4.66 7.24 -5.10
C GLY A 16 3.50 6.72 -5.95
N PHE A 17 3.64 5.48 -6.40
CA PHE A 17 2.63 4.78 -7.21
C PHE A 17 2.64 3.29 -6.90
N TYR A 18 1.58 2.58 -7.26
CA TYR A 18 1.58 1.11 -7.21
C TYR A 18 2.03 0.51 -8.54
N THR A 19 3.05 -0.34 -8.52
CA THR A 19 3.43 -1.09 -9.73
C THR A 19 2.35 -2.08 -10.10
N LEU A 20 2.24 -2.41 -11.39
CA LEU A 20 1.28 -3.34 -11.97
C LEU A 20 -0.15 -2.99 -11.51
N ALA A 21 -0.54 -1.75 -11.80
CA ALA A 21 -1.79 -1.15 -11.39
C ALA A 21 -3.00 -1.84 -12.04
N GLY A 22 -4.09 -2.05 -11.28
CA GLY A 22 -5.28 -2.72 -11.78
C GLY A 22 -5.03 -4.18 -12.20
N ALA A 23 -5.20 -4.45 -13.49
CA ALA A 23 -5.15 -5.77 -14.13
C ALA A 23 -3.99 -5.85 -15.16
N PRO A 24 -2.73 -6.06 -14.71
CA PRO A 24 -1.58 -6.19 -15.60
C PRO A 24 -1.70 -7.42 -16.52
N ARG A 25 -1.03 -7.39 -17.67
CA ARG A 25 -0.97 -8.54 -18.59
C ARG A 25 0.23 -9.43 -18.30
N SER A 26 1.32 -8.85 -17.82
CA SER A 26 2.54 -9.55 -17.44
C SER A 26 3.18 -8.91 -16.20
N PRO A 27 3.86 -9.68 -15.32
CA PRO A 27 4.73 -9.07 -14.31
C PRO A 27 5.89 -8.28 -14.92
N ARG A 28 6.22 -8.50 -16.20
CA ARG A 28 7.25 -7.74 -16.93
C ARG A 28 6.87 -6.27 -17.12
N ASP A 29 5.56 -5.96 -17.23
CA ASP A 29 5.04 -4.60 -17.46
C ASP A 29 5.59 -3.60 -16.40
N MET A 30 5.91 -4.09 -15.20
CA MET A 30 6.53 -3.35 -14.10
C MET A 30 7.89 -2.71 -14.45
N LEU A 31 8.68 -3.32 -15.33
CA LEU A 31 10.02 -2.80 -15.65
C LEU A 31 9.92 -1.50 -16.44
N ASP A 32 8.95 -1.42 -17.35
CA ASP A 32 8.70 -0.25 -18.18
C ASP A 32 7.99 0.85 -17.34
N GLU A 33 7.08 0.47 -16.43
CA GLU A 33 6.54 1.38 -15.40
C GLU A 33 7.65 2.01 -14.54
N LEU A 34 8.58 1.20 -14.01
CA LEU A 34 9.64 1.68 -13.12
C LEU A 34 10.63 2.63 -13.82
N ALA A 35 10.98 2.35 -15.07
CA ALA A 35 11.84 3.23 -15.86
C ALA A 35 11.18 4.62 -16.04
N LEU A 36 9.92 4.65 -16.47
CA LEU A 36 9.17 5.90 -16.62
C LEU A 36 8.93 6.61 -15.28
N ALA A 37 8.79 5.88 -14.18
CA ALA A 37 8.69 6.47 -12.84
C ALA A 37 10.00 7.16 -12.39
N GLU A 38 11.17 6.63 -12.74
CA GLU A 38 12.46 7.32 -12.49
C GLU A 38 12.63 8.55 -13.40
N GLU A 39 12.19 8.49 -14.67
CA GLU A 39 12.18 9.65 -15.57
C GLU A 39 11.24 10.77 -15.10
N LEU A 40 10.08 10.42 -14.54
CA LEU A 40 9.14 11.35 -13.90
C LEU A 40 9.60 11.82 -12.49
N GLY A 41 10.69 11.27 -11.97
CA GLY A 41 11.26 11.63 -10.67
C GLY A 41 10.44 11.19 -9.46
N LEU A 42 9.56 10.19 -9.59
CA LEU A 42 8.75 9.66 -8.49
C LEU A 42 9.64 8.99 -7.42
N GLY A 43 9.29 9.18 -6.15
CA GLY A 43 10.05 8.70 -5.00
C GLY A 43 9.95 7.21 -4.73
N THR A 44 8.73 6.68 -4.71
CA THR A 44 8.46 5.35 -4.13
C THR A 44 7.54 4.47 -4.98
N ALA A 45 7.98 3.24 -5.25
CA ALA A 45 7.22 2.19 -5.93
C ALA A 45 6.64 1.19 -4.91
N PHE A 46 5.32 1.06 -4.89
CA PHE A 46 4.58 0.21 -3.96
C PHE A 46 4.16 -1.13 -4.62
N ILE A 47 4.49 -2.25 -3.98
CA ILE A 47 4.29 -3.60 -4.52
C ILE A 47 3.28 -4.38 -3.68
N SER A 48 2.11 -4.67 -4.25
CA SER A 48 1.03 -5.45 -3.62
C SER A 48 1.15 -6.96 -3.94
N GLU A 49 1.09 -7.83 -2.94
CA GLU A 49 1.15 -9.29 -3.16
C GLU A 49 -0.16 -9.87 -3.72
N ARG A 50 -0.06 -10.65 -4.82
CA ARG A 50 -1.13 -11.48 -5.40
C ARG A 50 -0.51 -12.73 -6.03
N PHE A 51 -0.68 -13.92 -5.44
CA PHE A 51 0.07 -15.14 -5.81
C PHE A 51 -0.11 -15.65 -7.25
N ASN A 52 -1.03 -15.10 -8.05
CA ASN A 52 -1.16 -15.46 -9.47
C ASN A 52 -0.06 -14.85 -10.35
N MET A 53 0.38 -13.63 -10.06
CA MET A 53 1.28 -12.83 -10.92
C MET A 53 2.19 -11.83 -10.16
N LYS A 54 1.90 -11.54 -8.89
CA LYS A 54 2.63 -10.59 -8.04
C LYS A 54 3.11 -11.26 -6.76
N GLU A 55 4.02 -12.23 -6.88
CA GLU A 55 4.77 -12.73 -5.72
C GLU A 55 5.76 -11.64 -5.29
N ALA A 56 5.75 -11.29 -4.00
CA ALA A 56 6.44 -10.09 -3.54
C ALA A 56 7.97 -10.18 -3.59
N GLY A 57 8.56 -11.35 -3.34
CA GLY A 57 10.01 -11.54 -3.36
C GLY A 57 10.63 -11.31 -4.74
N ALA A 58 10.09 -11.95 -5.76
CA ALA A 58 10.52 -11.81 -7.15
C ALA A 58 10.34 -10.38 -7.67
N LEU A 59 9.19 -9.74 -7.41
CA LEU A 59 8.94 -8.38 -7.88
C LEU A 59 9.81 -7.34 -7.18
N THR A 60 10.00 -7.44 -5.85
CA THR A 60 10.84 -6.47 -5.12
C THR A 60 12.32 -6.57 -5.50
N GLY A 61 12.85 -7.78 -5.66
CA GLY A 61 14.21 -7.98 -6.17
C GLY A 61 14.41 -7.46 -7.59
N ALA A 62 13.46 -7.73 -8.49
CA ALA A 62 13.49 -7.20 -9.85
C ALA A 62 13.41 -5.66 -9.88
N ALA A 63 12.52 -5.06 -9.08
CA ALA A 63 12.34 -3.62 -9.02
C ALA A 63 13.60 -2.88 -8.54
N LEU A 64 14.23 -3.37 -7.47
CA LEU A 64 15.42 -2.75 -6.89
C LEU A 64 16.67 -2.89 -7.78
N GLY A 65 16.79 -4.00 -8.52
CA GLY A 65 17.87 -4.18 -9.51
C GLY A 65 17.68 -3.38 -10.80
N ALA A 66 16.43 -3.16 -11.22
CA ALA A 66 16.11 -2.33 -12.38
C ALA A 66 16.32 -0.83 -12.13
N THR A 67 15.94 -0.35 -10.95
CA THR A 67 15.99 1.08 -10.55
C THR A 67 17.33 1.49 -9.92
N ARG A 68 17.54 2.80 -9.74
CA ARG A 68 18.71 3.36 -9.02
C ARG A 68 18.33 4.21 -7.81
N ASN A 69 17.27 4.99 -7.94
CA ASN A 69 16.91 6.07 -7.03
C ASN A 69 15.57 5.81 -6.32
N ILE A 70 14.63 5.12 -6.98
CA ILE A 70 13.32 4.78 -6.40
C ILE A 70 13.45 3.90 -5.15
N SER A 71 12.69 4.23 -4.11
CA SER A 71 12.47 3.36 -2.95
C SER A 71 11.39 2.32 -3.25
N VAL A 72 11.53 1.10 -2.75
CA VAL A 72 10.56 0.01 -2.97
C VAL A 72 9.97 -0.46 -1.64
N ILE A 73 8.64 -0.43 -1.55
CA ILE A 73 7.88 -0.81 -0.36
C ILE A 73 6.84 -1.87 -0.76
N THR A 74 6.76 -2.98 -0.02
CA THR A 74 5.62 -3.89 -0.20
C THR A 74 4.37 -3.32 0.49
N ALA A 75 3.30 -2.99 -0.22
CA ALA A 75 2.04 -2.52 0.38
C ALA A 75 0.83 -3.36 -0.12
N ALA A 76 0.72 -4.63 0.27
CA ALA A 76 1.54 -5.30 1.25
C ALA A 76 1.86 -6.74 0.84
N THR A 77 2.88 -7.30 1.49
CA THR A 77 2.96 -8.74 1.74
C THR A 77 2.33 -9.03 3.12
N ASN A 78 2.61 -10.18 3.71
CA ASN A 78 2.06 -10.60 5.01
C ASN A 78 3.11 -11.45 5.76
N HIS A 79 2.92 -11.64 7.06
CA HIS A 79 3.85 -12.42 7.87
C HIS A 79 3.45 -13.90 8.05
N THR A 80 2.29 -14.35 7.56
CA THR A 80 1.79 -15.71 7.83
C THR A 80 1.93 -16.71 6.67
N THR A 81 2.28 -16.27 5.46
CA THR A 81 2.56 -17.16 4.31
C THR A 81 4.03 -17.58 4.17
N ARG A 82 4.92 -17.14 5.07
CA ARG A 82 6.37 -17.38 5.01
C ARG A 82 6.93 -17.62 6.42
N HIS A 83 7.94 -18.50 6.52
CA HIS A 83 8.70 -18.70 7.76
C HIS A 83 9.42 -17.39 8.16
N PRO A 84 9.42 -16.97 9.45
CA PRO A 84 9.92 -15.65 9.85
C PRO A 84 11.35 -15.35 9.41
N LEU A 85 12.29 -16.29 9.53
CA LEU A 85 13.66 -16.12 9.00
C LEU A 85 13.74 -15.92 7.48
N VAL A 86 12.83 -16.50 6.69
CA VAL A 86 12.82 -16.31 5.23
C VAL A 86 12.41 -14.88 4.91
N THR A 87 11.41 -14.34 5.59
CA THR A 87 10.99 -12.93 5.45
C THR A 87 12.07 -11.97 5.95
N ALA A 88 12.71 -12.27 7.09
CA ALA A 88 13.79 -11.46 7.64
C ALA A 88 15.02 -11.42 6.73
N SER A 89 15.40 -12.58 6.16
CA SER A 89 16.52 -12.75 5.23
C SER A 89 16.25 -12.09 3.86
N TRP A 90 15.03 -12.21 3.34
CA TRP A 90 14.57 -11.49 2.14
C TRP A 90 14.73 -9.98 2.31
N ALA A 91 14.25 -9.43 3.42
CA ALA A 91 14.37 -8.00 3.71
C ALA A 91 15.84 -7.54 3.87
N SER A 92 16.67 -8.27 4.63
CA SER A 92 18.09 -7.93 4.76
C SER A 92 18.86 -8.03 3.45
N THR A 93 18.53 -9.04 2.61
CA THR A 93 19.12 -9.17 1.28
C THR A 93 18.77 -7.98 0.39
N LEU A 94 17.51 -7.54 0.38
CA LEU A 94 17.09 -6.40 -0.45
C LEU A 94 17.57 -5.05 0.07
N HIS A 95 17.59 -4.83 1.38
CA HIS A 95 18.15 -3.63 1.98
C HIS A 95 19.64 -3.47 1.63
N LEU A 96 20.43 -4.54 1.74
CA LEU A 96 21.84 -4.55 1.36
C LEU A 96 22.04 -4.42 -0.16
N LEU A 97 21.26 -5.15 -0.98
CA LEU A 97 21.32 -5.11 -2.45
C LEU A 97 21.01 -3.73 -3.03
N SER A 98 20.21 -2.94 -2.33
CA SER A 98 19.69 -1.65 -2.81
C SER A 98 20.24 -0.42 -2.11
N GLU A 99 21.23 -0.60 -1.23
CA GLU A 99 21.85 0.47 -0.43
C GLU A 99 20.80 1.25 0.41
N GLY A 100 19.87 0.51 1.03
CA GLY A 100 18.88 1.02 1.97
C GLY A 100 17.48 1.29 1.40
N ARG A 101 17.29 1.24 0.07
CA ARG A 101 16.02 1.61 -0.62
C ARG A 101 14.84 0.64 -0.42
N PHE A 102 14.94 -0.39 0.42
CA PHE A 102 13.86 -1.36 0.66
C PHE A 102 13.19 -1.20 2.04
N SER A 103 11.85 -1.18 2.05
CA SER A 103 11.05 -1.34 3.27
C SER A 103 10.18 -2.60 3.22
N LEU A 104 10.23 -3.40 4.28
CA LEU A 104 9.36 -4.56 4.42
C LEU A 104 7.98 -4.11 4.94
N GLY A 105 7.01 -4.03 4.04
CA GLY A 105 5.66 -3.60 4.37
C GLY A 105 4.61 -4.71 4.44
N LEU A 106 3.83 -4.71 5.52
CA LEU A 106 2.95 -5.80 5.94
C LEU A 106 1.47 -5.41 5.91
N GLY A 107 0.61 -6.41 5.71
CA GLY A 107 -0.84 -6.27 5.73
C GLY A 107 -1.50 -7.46 6.41
N ARG A 108 -2.77 -7.29 6.80
CA ARG A 108 -3.52 -8.31 7.54
C ARG A 108 -3.95 -9.52 6.69
N GLY A 109 -3.98 -9.38 5.37
CA GLY A 109 -4.59 -10.33 4.46
C GLY A 109 -6.12 -10.15 4.35
N ILE A 110 -6.73 -10.88 3.41
CA ILE A 110 -8.19 -10.92 3.21
C ILE A 110 -8.70 -12.24 3.82
N GLU A 111 -9.62 -12.15 4.79
CA GLU A 111 -10.01 -13.31 5.60
C GLU A 111 -10.49 -14.50 4.75
N ALA A 112 -11.37 -14.27 3.78
CA ALA A 112 -11.88 -15.33 2.91
C ALA A 112 -10.77 -16.07 2.14
N MET A 113 -9.72 -15.36 1.74
CA MET A 113 -8.59 -15.93 1.00
C MET A 113 -7.69 -16.75 1.92
N PHE A 114 -7.31 -16.20 3.08
CA PHE A 114 -6.45 -16.91 4.05
C PHE A 114 -7.16 -18.14 4.63
N ARG A 115 -8.47 -18.03 4.91
CA ARG A 115 -9.34 -19.15 5.28
C ARG A 115 -9.37 -20.23 4.19
N ALA A 116 -9.46 -19.86 2.92
CA ALA A 116 -9.41 -20.80 1.80
C ALA A 116 -8.02 -21.44 1.59
N TYR A 117 -6.94 -20.74 1.96
CA TYR A 117 -5.57 -21.26 1.95
C TYR A 117 -5.21 -22.09 3.19
N GLY A 118 -6.11 -22.21 4.17
CA GLY A 118 -5.82 -22.88 5.45
C GLY A 118 -4.82 -22.12 6.34
N MET A 119 -4.64 -20.83 6.11
CA MET A 119 -3.63 -19.98 6.75
C MET A 119 -4.22 -19.15 7.89
N PRO A 120 -3.44 -18.88 8.96
CA PRO A 120 -3.90 -18.06 10.08
C PRO A 120 -3.97 -16.59 9.69
N MET A 121 -5.02 -15.92 10.18
CA MET A 121 -5.20 -14.47 10.01
C MET A 121 -4.38 -13.69 11.03
N ALA A 122 -3.65 -12.69 10.55
CA ALA A 122 -2.87 -11.78 11.38
C ALA A 122 -3.76 -11.05 12.41
N THR A 123 -3.31 -11.01 13.67
CA THR A 123 -3.90 -10.17 14.72
C THR A 123 -3.15 -8.83 14.78
N THR A 124 -3.64 -7.85 15.54
CA THR A 124 -2.87 -6.60 15.75
C THR A 124 -1.60 -6.89 16.56
N GLU A 125 -1.72 -7.77 17.55
CA GLU A 125 -0.63 -8.26 18.38
C GLU A 125 0.41 -9.05 17.58
N SER A 126 0.00 -9.94 16.65
CA SER A 126 0.97 -10.72 15.86
C SER A 126 1.75 -9.86 14.87
N LEU A 127 1.15 -8.77 14.37
CA LEU A 127 1.87 -7.74 13.60
C LEU A 127 2.90 -7.01 14.47
N GLU A 128 2.51 -6.58 15.67
CA GLU A 128 3.37 -5.87 16.63
C GLU A 128 4.55 -6.76 17.10
N GLN A 129 4.28 -8.04 17.42
CA GLN A 129 5.32 -9.02 17.76
C GLN A 129 6.22 -9.38 16.59
N PHE A 130 5.69 -9.46 15.37
CA PHE A 130 6.51 -9.70 14.18
C PHE A 130 7.44 -8.51 13.87
N ALA A 131 6.98 -7.27 14.04
CA ALA A 131 7.81 -6.07 13.91
C ALA A 131 9.00 -6.12 14.90
N ILE A 132 8.73 -6.44 16.17
CA ILE A 132 9.75 -6.62 17.22
C ILE A 132 10.74 -7.73 16.82
N LEU A 133 10.25 -8.89 16.34
CA LEU A 133 11.09 -10.00 15.89
C LEU A 133 12.03 -9.59 14.75
N MET A 134 11.52 -8.89 13.73
CA MET A 134 12.32 -8.42 12.60
C MET A 134 13.43 -7.47 13.06
N ARG A 135 13.09 -6.43 13.84
CA ARG A 135 14.06 -5.47 14.36
C ARG A 135 15.16 -6.12 15.20
N ARG A 136 14.84 -7.17 15.98
CA ARG A 136 15.82 -7.97 16.71
C ARG A 136 16.75 -8.76 15.78
N LEU A 137 16.19 -9.51 14.82
CA LEU A 137 16.98 -10.32 13.87
C LEU A 137 17.91 -9.48 12.98
N TRP A 138 17.50 -8.26 12.62
CA TRP A 138 18.31 -7.31 11.85
C TRP A 138 19.34 -6.53 12.69
N ASN A 139 19.29 -6.66 14.02
CA ASN A 139 20.30 -6.17 14.97
C ASN A 139 21.22 -7.29 15.50
N GLY A 140 21.14 -8.49 14.92
CA GLY A 140 22.03 -9.63 15.21
C GLY A 140 21.63 -10.53 16.38
N ASP A 141 20.43 -10.35 16.95
CA ASP A 141 19.94 -11.20 18.04
C ASP A 141 19.88 -12.68 17.66
N THR A 142 20.09 -13.53 18.66
CA THR A 142 19.64 -14.93 18.65
C THR A 142 18.36 -15.03 19.49
N VAL A 143 17.23 -15.34 18.85
CA VAL A 143 15.93 -15.48 19.50
C VAL A 143 15.65 -16.97 19.73
N MET A 144 15.57 -17.40 20.99
CA MET A 144 15.31 -18.79 21.36
C MET A 144 13.83 -19.02 21.63
N ASN A 145 13.33 -20.20 21.26
CA ASN A 145 11.96 -20.68 21.56
C ASN A 145 10.85 -19.67 21.20
N TRP A 146 10.92 -19.08 20.00
CA TRP A 146 9.88 -18.16 19.51
C TRP A 146 8.63 -18.94 19.06
N SER A 147 7.44 -18.44 19.42
CA SER A 147 6.16 -19.00 18.99
C SER A 147 5.25 -17.89 18.50
N ASP A 148 4.63 -18.08 17.33
CA ASP A 148 3.65 -17.17 16.76
C ASP A 148 2.58 -17.94 15.96
N LEU A 149 1.78 -17.23 15.15
CA LEU A 149 0.73 -17.83 14.32
C LEU A 149 1.24 -18.87 13.32
N THR A 150 2.50 -18.79 12.90
CA THR A 150 3.11 -19.65 11.86
C THR A 150 3.79 -20.90 12.41
N GLY A 151 4.06 -20.96 13.71
CA GLY A 151 4.64 -22.16 14.33
C GLY A 151 5.37 -21.90 15.64
N THR A 152 6.32 -22.78 15.95
CA THR A 152 7.23 -22.66 17.09
C THR A 152 8.64 -23.05 16.66
N TYR A 153 9.60 -22.21 17.02
CA TYR A 153 10.94 -22.18 16.46
C TYR A 153 11.99 -22.22 17.59
N PRO A 154 12.75 -23.32 17.75
CA PRO A 154 13.74 -23.45 18.82
C PRO A 154 14.80 -22.35 18.79
N VAL A 155 15.20 -21.90 17.60
CA VAL A 155 16.11 -20.77 17.40
C VAL A 155 15.79 -20.02 16.10
N LEU A 156 15.83 -18.69 16.15
CA LEU A 156 15.83 -17.79 15.01
C LEU A 156 17.05 -16.85 15.14
N ARG A 157 17.89 -16.80 14.10
CA ARG A 157 19.06 -15.91 14.01
C ARG A 157 19.39 -15.66 12.53
N LEU A 158 19.83 -14.45 12.20
CA LEU A 158 20.49 -14.14 10.93
C LEU A 158 22.01 -14.14 11.16
N ASP A 159 22.65 -12.98 11.15
CA ASP A 159 24.09 -12.78 11.33
C ASP A 159 24.33 -11.88 12.56
N PRO A 160 25.26 -12.21 13.49
CA PRO A 160 25.51 -11.41 14.70
C PRO A 160 26.02 -9.99 14.44
N GLU A 161 26.62 -9.73 13.27
CA GLU A 161 27.21 -8.43 12.94
C GLU A 161 26.20 -7.49 12.24
N PHE A 162 24.99 -7.97 11.91
CA PHE A 162 23.94 -7.14 11.33
C PHE A 162 23.52 -6.01 12.28
N ARG A 163 23.62 -4.78 11.79
CA ARG A 163 23.04 -3.56 12.40
C ARG A 163 22.25 -2.82 11.32
N LEU A 164 21.26 -3.51 10.76
CA LEU A 164 20.51 -3.04 9.59
C LEU A 164 19.25 -2.30 10.03
N ASP A 165 19.22 -0.98 9.82
CA ASP A 165 18.02 -0.17 10.00
C ASP A 165 17.10 -0.32 8.78
N ILE A 166 16.46 -1.48 8.67
CA ILE A 166 15.50 -1.77 7.60
C ILE A 166 14.13 -1.22 8.02
N PRO A 167 13.54 -0.27 7.28
CA PRO A 167 12.22 0.24 7.60
C PRO A 167 11.15 -0.86 7.53
N LEU A 168 10.18 -0.75 8.43
CA LEU A 168 8.96 -1.54 8.41
C LEU A 168 7.79 -0.65 7.97
N SER A 169 6.98 -1.14 7.03
CA SER A 169 5.73 -0.48 6.65
C SER A 169 4.51 -1.30 7.03
N ILE A 170 3.34 -0.66 7.12
CA ILE A 170 2.08 -1.38 7.34
C ILE A 170 0.89 -0.71 6.66
N THR A 171 0.06 -1.50 5.98
CA THR A 171 -1.25 -1.05 5.45
C THR A 171 -2.33 -1.27 6.51
N VAL A 172 -2.98 -0.18 6.95
CA VAL A 172 -3.91 -0.18 8.10
C VAL A 172 -5.19 0.60 7.84
N PHE A 173 -6.21 0.35 8.68
CA PHE A 173 -7.53 0.97 8.56
C PHE A 173 -8.10 1.42 9.90
N GLY A 174 -8.16 0.50 10.87
CA GLY A 174 -8.89 0.72 12.12
C GLY A 174 -8.02 1.36 13.20
N GLU A 175 -8.66 2.11 14.09
CA GLU A 175 -8.03 2.84 15.20
C GLU A 175 -6.94 2.02 15.94
N LYS A 176 -7.26 0.81 16.41
CA LYS A 176 -6.29 -0.06 17.11
C LYS A 176 -5.07 -0.46 16.25
N THR A 177 -5.20 -0.52 14.92
CA THR A 177 -4.07 -0.76 14.01
C THR A 177 -3.28 0.51 13.68
N LEU A 178 -3.93 1.67 13.60
CA LEU A 178 -3.27 2.97 13.47
C LEU A 178 -2.42 3.28 14.71
N GLN A 179 -2.98 3.04 15.89
CA GLN A 179 -2.27 3.19 17.17
C GLN A 179 -1.03 2.29 17.24
N MET A 180 -1.18 1.00 16.92
CA MET A 180 -0.08 0.05 16.90
C MET A 180 1.00 0.43 15.86
N ALA A 181 0.58 0.86 14.67
CA ALA A 181 1.50 1.32 13.62
C ALA A 181 2.37 2.51 14.08
N GLY A 182 1.78 3.51 14.75
CA GLY A 182 2.53 4.62 15.33
C GLY A 182 3.61 4.19 16.32
N ARG A 183 3.37 3.12 17.10
CA ARG A 183 4.34 2.60 18.07
C ARG A 183 5.49 1.78 17.46
N THR A 184 5.26 1.04 16.38
CA THR A 184 6.20 -0.04 15.95
C THR A 184 6.53 -0.09 14.46
N TYR A 185 5.95 0.77 13.63
CA TYR A 185 6.21 0.85 12.19
C TYR A 185 6.72 2.23 11.78
N ASP A 186 7.43 2.29 10.66
CA ASP A 186 8.14 3.48 10.18
C ASP A 186 7.41 4.15 9.01
N ASN A 187 6.61 3.37 8.27
CA ASN A 187 5.68 3.88 7.27
C ASN A 187 4.27 3.31 7.48
N VAL A 188 3.25 4.15 7.43
CA VAL A 188 1.85 3.78 7.63
C VAL A 188 1.05 4.12 6.38
N ILE A 189 0.67 3.09 5.62
CA ILE A 189 -0.11 3.23 4.39
C ILE A 189 -1.59 3.22 4.77
N LEU A 190 -2.25 4.36 4.58
CA LEU A 190 -3.70 4.49 4.70
C LEU A 190 -4.41 3.83 3.52
N HIS A 191 -5.72 3.64 3.59
CA HIS A 191 -6.48 3.01 2.52
C HIS A 191 -7.14 4.02 1.57
N THR A 192 -7.33 3.60 0.32
CA THR A 192 -8.02 4.35 -0.73
C THR A 192 -9.47 4.71 -0.34
N PHE A 193 -9.94 5.87 -0.79
CA PHE A 193 -11.25 6.46 -0.46
C PHE A 193 -11.48 6.75 1.03
N PHE A 194 -10.41 7.01 1.81
CA PHE A 194 -10.57 7.68 3.10
C PHE A 194 -10.99 9.14 2.89
N THR A 195 -12.07 9.56 3.54
CA THR A 195 -12.49 10.98 3.55
C THR A 195 -11.43 11.85 4.22
N ASP A 196 -11.36 13.15 3.89
CA ASP A 196 -10.34 14.04 4.47
C ASP A 196 -10.38 14.08 6.01
N GLU A 197 -11.59 14.02 6.59
CA GLU A 197 -11.85 13.84 8.04
C GLU A 197 -11.21 12.56 8.58
N THR A 198 -11.31 11.47 7.84
CA THR A 198 -10.75 10.16 8.18
C THR A 198 -9.24 10.12 8.03
N THR A 199 -8.71 10.72 6.96
CA THR A 199 -7.27 10.83 6.71
C THR A 199 -6.60 11.67 7.79
N ALA A 200 -7.11 12.86 8.10
CA ALA A 200 -6.60 13.71 9.18
C ALA A 200 -6.72 13.05 10.56
N ARG A 201 -7.84 12.34 10.84
CA ARG A 201 -7.98 11.52 12.06
C ARG A 201 -6.91 10.41 12.11
N ALA A 202 -6.70 9.69 11.01
CA ALA A 202 -5.76 8.57 10.95
C ALA A 202 -4.30 9.05 11.12
N VAL A 203 -3.91 10.13 10.46
CA VAL A 203 -2.63 10.84 10.67
C VAL A 203 -2.45 11.16 12.15
N LYS A 204 -3.44 11.83 12.75
CA LYS A 204 -3.40 12.23 14.16
C LYS A 204 -3.24 11.03 15.10
N THR A 205 -4.01 9.96 14.91
CA THR A 205 -3.89 8.73 15.71
C THR A 205 -2.47 8.13 15.63
N VAL A 206 -1.89 8.05 14.42
CA VAL A 206 -0.54 7.50 14.22
C VAL A 206 0.52 8.38 14.88
N LYS A 207 0.54 9.68 14.59
CA LYS A 207 1.54 10.63 15.10
C LYS A 207 1.47 10.75 16.64
N GLN A 208 0.26 10.78 17.21
CA GLN A 208 0.06 10.77 18.66
C GLN A 208 0.56 9.46 19.30
N SER A 209 0.29 8.31 18.69
CA SER A 209 0.72 7.02 19.23
C SER A 209 2.24 6.80 19.14
N ALA A 210 2.91 7.44 18.17
CA ALA A 210 4.37 7.51 18.13
C ALA A 210 4.93 8.32 19.32
N LEU A 211 4.37 9.51 19.56
CA LEU A 211 4.74 10.37 20.69
C LEU A 211 4.53 9.67 22.05
N GLU A 212 3.40 8.99 22.24
CA GLU A 212 3.08 8.24 23.46
C GLU A 212 4.01 7.03 23.69
N ALA A 213 4.60 6.47 22.63
CA ALA A 213 5.65 5.46 22.71
C ALA A 213 7.07 6.04 22.88
N GLY A 214 7.22 7.37 22.98
CA GLY A 214 8.51 8.05 23.09
C GLY A 214 9.31 8.10 21.79
N ARG A 215 8.67 7.86 20.64
CA ARG A 215 9.26 8.03 19.30
C ARG A 215 9.06 9.47 18.82
N ASN A 216 9.94 9.94 17.95
CA ASN A 216 9.66 11.16 17.18
C ASN A 216 8.51 10.88 16.18
N PRO A 217 7.40 11.65 16.19
CA PRO A 217 6.31 11.45 15.23
C PRO A 217 6.72 11.67 13.77
N ASP A 218 7.76 12.46 13.51
CA ASP A 218 8.24 12.73 12.15
C ASP A 218 9.05 11.57 11.56
N ASP A 219 9.52 10.63 12.39
CA ASP A 219 10.15 9.38 11.93
C ASP A 219 9.10 8.37 11.40
N VAL A 220 7.81 8.59 11.71
CA VAL A 220 6.70 7.71 11.30
C VAL A 220 5.94 8.35 10.13
N LYS A 221 6.20 7.85 8.91
CA LYS A 221 5.71 8.44 7.66
C LYS A 221 4.31 7.96 7.29
N VAL A 222 3.32 8.84 7.25
CA VAL A 222 1.93 8.49 6.89
C VAL A 222 1.70 8.74 5.41
N TRP A 223 1.33 7.70 4.67
CA TRP A 223 1.10 7.72 3.23
C TRP A 223 -0.40 7.67 2.91
N SER A 224 -0.93 8.68 2.23
CA SER A 224 -2.29 8.63 1.66
C SER A 224 -2.29 7.77 0.39
N CYS A 225 -3.12 6.72 0.35
CA CYS A 225 -3.28 5.86 -0.83
C CYS A 225 -4.36 6.45 -1.76
N PHE A 226 -4.08 7.60 -2.35
CA PHE A 226 -5.08 8.47 -2.97
C PHE A 226 -5.36 8.06 -4.44
N ALA A 227 -6.57 7.59 -4.73
CA ALA A 227 -6.96 7.24 -6.10
C ALA A 227 -6.81 8.47 -7.02
N THR A 228 -6.04 8.33 -8.10
CA THR A 228 -5.64 9.46 -8.95
C THR A 228 -6.00 9.19 -10.41
N ILE A 229 -6.99 9.94 -10.94
CA ILE A 229 -7.79 9.56 -12.11
C ILE A 229 -8.09 10.81 -12.96
N GLY A 230 -7.10 11.24 -13.74
CA GLY A 230 -7.22 12.39 -14.64
C GLY A 230 -8.22 12.17 -15.79
N ASP A 231 -8.89 13.23 -16.23
CA ASP A 231 -9.92 13.22 -17.28
C ASP A 231 -9.40 12.88 -18.69
N HIS A 232 -8.09 13.00 -18.90
CA HIS A 232 -7.35 12.51 -20.07
C HIS A 232 -7.37 10.98 -20.23
N ILE A 233 -7.76 10.24 -19.19
CA ILE A 233 -7.93 8.78 -19.23
C ILE A 233 -9.29 8.44 -19.83
N ASP A 234 -9.35 7.35 -20.61
CA ASP A 234 -10.57 6.80 -21.22
C ASP A 234 -11.75 6.71 -20.21
N PRO A 235 -12.99 7.13 -20.58
CA PRO A 235 -14.12 7.14 -19.65
C PRO A 235 -14.47 5.79 -19.00
N ALA A 236 -14.37 4.68 -19.73
CA ALA A 236 -14.65 3.36 -19.17
C ALA A 236 -13.55 2.93 -18.20
N LEU A 237 -12.29 3.26 -18.51
CA LEU A 237 -11.17 3.03 -17.62
C LEU A 237 -11.22 3.92 -16.36
N ARG A 238 -11.72 5.17 -16.47
CA ARG A 238 -12.02 6.02 -15.31
C ARG A 238 -13.10 5.40 -14.42
N LEU A 239 -14.23 4.96 -14.99
CA LEU A 239 -15.31 4.27 -14.27
C LEU A 239 -14.81 3.00 -13.54
N LYS A 240 -13.87 2.27 -14.16
CA LYS A 240 -13.22 1.10 -13.55
C LYS A 240 -12.29 1.46 -12.38
N LYS A 241 -11.62 2.61 -12.44
CA LYS A 241 -10.75 3.13 -11.35
C LYS A 241 -11.54 3.77 -10.20
N THR A 242 -12.71 4.37 -10.46
CA THR A 242 -13.63 4.92 -9.45
C THR A 242 -14.60 3.84 -8.93
N VAL A 243 -15.75 3.67 -9.60
CA VAL A 243 -16.88 2.82 -9.19
C VAL A 243 -16.45 1.37 -9.03
N GLY A 244 -15.77 0.78 -10.02
CA GLY A 244 -15.36 -0.62 -9.97
C GLY A 244 -14.47 -0.94 -8.77
N ARG A 245 -13.56 -0.03 -8.44
CA ARG A 245 -12.63 -0.15 -7.30
C ARG A 245 -13.33 -0.02 -5.96
N LEU A 246 -14.12 1.04 -5.77
CA LEU A 246 -14.87 1.20 -4.52
C LEU A 246 -15.88 0.05 -4.31
N ALA A 247 -16.59 -0.37 -5.36
CA ALA A 247 -17.47 -1.52 -5.32
C ALA A 247 -16.74 -2.82 -4.89
N THR A 248 -15.54 -3.05 -5.40
CA THR A 248 -14.69 -4.20 -5.02
C THR A 248 -14.31 -4.15 -3.54
N TYR A 249 -13.99 -2.97 -3.01
CA TYR A 249 -13.71 -2.79 -1.57
C TYR A 249 -14.96 -2.98 -0.71
N LEU A 250 -16.13 -2.52 -1.17
CA LEU A 250 -17.42 -2.72 -0.49
C LEU A 250 -17.81 -4.22 -0.44
N GLN A 251 -17.56 -4.97 -1.52
CA GLN A 251 -17.67 -6.43 -1.55
C GLN A 251 -16.71 -7.09 -0.53
N ALA A 252 -15.42 -6.74 -0.56
CA ALA A 252 -14.38 -7.47 0.19
C ALA A 252 -14.31 -7.14 1.70
N TYR A 253 -14.49 -5.86 2.08
CA TYR A 253 -14.36 -5.39 3.47
C TYR A 253 -15.15 -4.10 3.76
N GLY A 254 -16.28 -3.92 3.06
CA GLY A 254 -17.11 -2.71 3.13
C GLY A 254 -17.48 -2.25 4.54
N ASP A 255 -17.74 -3.17 5.47
CA ASP A 255 -18.13 -2.83 6.85
C ASP A 255 -17.01 -2.11 7.61
N LEU A 256 -15.75 -2.40 7.28
CA LEU A 256 -14.61 -1.69 7.85
C LEU A 256 -14.50 -0.29 7.26
N MET A 257 -14.55 -0.18 5.93
CA MET A 257 -14.45 1.08 5.20
C MET A 257 -15.57 2.07 5.58
N VAL A 258 -16.83 1.60 5.61
CA VAL A 258 -18.00 2.40 6.02
C VAL A 258 -17.88 2.91 7.46
N ARG A 259 -17.49 2.05 8.41
CA ARG A 259 -17.27 2.48 9.80
C ARG A 259 -16.10 3.44 9.95
N THR A 260 -15.01 3.22 9.21
CA THR A 260 -13.82 4.08 9.29
C THR A 260 -14.07 5.46 8.67
N ASN A 261 -14.93 5.56 7.65
CA ASN A 261 -15.34 6.82 7.00
C ASN A 261 -16.59 7.50 7.61
N ASN A 262 -17.21 6.93 8.65
CA ASN A 262 -18.49 7.37 9.21
C ASN A 262 -19.66 7.42 8.19
N TRP A 263 -19.63 6.56 7.17
CA TRP A 263 -20.65 6.47 6.12
C TRP A 263 -21.93 5.73 6.57
N ASP A 264 -23.05 5.91 5.86
CA ASP A 264 -24.32 5.20 6.13
C ASP A 264 -24.21 3.68 5.86
N PRO A 265 -24.35 2.80 6.87
CA PRO A 265 -24.36 1.36 6.66
C PRO A 265 -25.59 0.86 5.87
N ALA A 266 -26.69 1.62 5.79
CA ALA A 266 -27.84 1.23 4.97
C ALA A 266 -27.55 1.34 3.46
N VAL A 267 -26.64 2.22 3.01
CA VAL A 267 -26.11 2.21 1.63
C VAL A 267 -25.40 0.89 1.34
N LEU A 268 -24.41 0.50 2.18
CA LEU A 268 -23.68 -0.76 2.02
C LEU A 268 -24.61 -1.98 2.05
N LYS A 269 -25.65 -1.94 2.88
CA LYS A 269 -26.69 -2.97 2.90
C LYS A 269 -27.39 -3.06 1.53
N ARG A 270 -27.91 -1.96 1.00
CA ARG A 270 -28.56 -1.92 -0.33
C ARG A 270 -27.62 -2.41 -1.45
N PHE A 271 -26.37 -1.94 -1.44
CA PHE A 271 -25.34 -2.36 -2.39
C PHE A 271 -25.10 -3.88 -2.37
N ARG A 272 -25.12 -4.53 -1.20
CA ARG A 272 -24.96 -6.00 -1.06
C ARG A 272 -26.23 -6.81 -1.29
N GLU A 273 -27.40 -6.20 -1.14
CA GLU A 273 -28.69 -6.84 -1.39
C GLU A 273 -29.09 -6.82 -2.88
N ASP A 274 -28.50 -5.92 -3.68
CA ASP A 274 -28.64 -5.92 -5.14
C ASP A 274 -28.28 -7.28 -5.76
N GLU A 275 -29.14 -7.76 -6.67
CA GLU A 275 -29.02 -9.09 -7.25
C GLU A 275 -27.75 -9.28 -8.09
N PHE A 276 -27.31 -8.22 -8.78
CA PHE A 276 -26.12 -8.27 -9.62
C PHE A 276 -24.85 -8.25 -8.76
N VAL A 277 -24.71 -7.29 -7.84
CA VAL A 277 -23.56 -7.23 -6.92
C VAL A 277 -23.40 -8.52 -6.11
N ARG A 278 -24.52 -9.11 -5.68
CA ARG A 278 -24.56 -10.38 -4.91
C ARG A 278 -24.22 -11.62 -5.75
N SER A 279 -24.42 -11.60 -7.07
CA SER A 279 -24.14 -12.73 -7.97
C SER A 279 -22.85 -12.58 -8.78
N PHE A 280 -22.25 -11.38 -8.82
CA PHE A 280 -21.08 -11.10 -9.65
C PHE A 280 -19.84 -11.91 -9.23
N PRO A 281 -19.20 -12.67 -10.14
CA PRO A 281 -18.20 -13.69 -9.79
C PRO A 281 -16.79 -13.12 -9.55
N GLY A 282 -16.62 -12.26 -8.54
CA GLY A 282 -15.33 -11.76 -8.05
C GLY A 282 -15.23 -10.24 -8.00
N ALA A 283 -14.01 -9.70 -8.09
CA ALA A 283 -13.75 -8.27 -8.05
C ALA A 283 -14.27 -7.53 -9.30
N LEU A 284 -15.10 -6.52 -9.10
CA LEU A 284 -15.64 -5.64 -10.14
C LEU A 284 -14.53 -4.82 -10.84
N ASP A 285 -13.50 -4.35 -10.11
CA ASP A 285 -12.37 -3.58 -10.66
C ASP A 285 -11.42 -4.43 -11.53
N ALA A 286 -11.52 -5.75 -11.44
CA ALA A 286 -10.83 -6.68 -12.32
C ALA A 286 -11.74 -7.12 -13.49
N LYS A 287 -12.89 -7.71 -13.18
CA LYS A 287 -13.73 -8.44 -14.15
C LYS A 287 -14.88 -7.65 -14.77
N GLY A 288 -15.30 -6.54 -14.18
CA GLY A 288 -16.42 -5.75 -14.70
C GLY A 288 -16.13 -5.18 -16.09
N THR A 289 -17.11 -5.28 -16.98
CA THR A 289 -17.23 -4.48 -18.21
C THR A 289 -17.69 -3.05 -17.89
N THR A 290 -17.76 -2.18 -18.89
CA THR A 290 -18.32 -0.82 -18.70
C THR A 290 -19.79 -0.89 -18.27
N GLU A 291 -20.60 -1.70 -18.96
CA GLU A 291 -22.04 -1.87 -18.69
C GLU A 291 -22.31 -2.42 -17.27
N ASP A 292 -21.49 -3.38 -16.82
CA ASP A 292 -21.53 -3.89 -15.44
C ASP A 292 -21.34 -2.78 -14.39
N LEU A 293 -20.43 -1.85 -14.67
CA LEU A 293 -20.07 -0.76 -13.76
C LEU A 293 -21.06 0.41 -13.85
N GLU A 294 -21.62 0.69 -15.02
CA GLU A 294 -22.74 1.63 -15.19
C GLU A 294 -23.99 1.15 -14.45
N ARG A 295 -24.24 -0.18 -14.40
CA ARG A 295 -25.28 -0.77 -13.56
C ARG A 295 -25.01 -0.61 -12.05
N VAL A 296 -23.74 -0.69 -11.63
CA VAL A 296 -23.35 -0.59 -10.21
C VAL A 296 -23.25 0.87 -9.73
N ALA A 297 -22.94 1.83 -10.59
CA ALA A 297 -22.71 3.22 -10.20
C ALA A 297 -23.87 3.85 -9.38
N PRO A 298 -25.16 3.68 -9.73
CA PRO A 298 -26.28 4.22 -8.94
C PRO A 298 -26.45 3.63 -7.53
N LEU A 299 -25.73 2.56 -7.19
CA LEU A 299 -25.71 1.96 -5.85
C LEU A 299 -24.69 2.62 -4.91
N ILE A 300 -23.80 3.47 -5.46
CA ILE A 300 -22.70 4.12 -4.76
C ILE A 300 -22.94 5.64 -4.77
N PRO A 301 -23.06 6.30 -3.61
CA PRO A 301 -23.20 7.75 -3.53
C PRO A 301 -21.95 8.48 -4.06
N GLU A 302 -22.14 9.63 -4.71
CA GLU A 302 -21.06 10.43 -5.29
C GLU A 302 -20.06 10.92 -4.22
N GLU A 303 -20.56 11.24 -3.02
CA GLU A 303 -19.73 11.65 -1.88
C GLU A 303 -18.86 10.52 -1.29
N TRP A 304 -19.07 9.26 -1.70
CA TRP A 304 -18.15 8.15 -1.39
C TRP A 304 -17.01 8.02 -2.42
N LEU A 305 -17.19 8.57 -3.63
CA LEU A 305 -16.18 8.62 -4.69
C LEU A 305 -15.35 9.91 -4.62
N ALA A 306 -15.91 10.99 -4.06
CA ALA A 306 -15.27 12.28 -3.86
C ALA A 306 -13.87 12.26 -3.19
N PRO A 307 -13.51 11.31 -2.28
CA PRO A 307 -12.16 11.21 -1.74
C PRO A 307 -11.15 10.58 -2.72
N SER A 308 -10.95 11.26 -3.86
CA SER A 308 -10.01 10.90 -4.93
C SER A 308 -9.64 12.11 -5.79
N ALA A 309 -8.46 12.11 -6.40
CA ALA A 309 -8.07 13.09 -7.42
C ALA A 309 -8.77 12.77 -8.75
N GLN A 310 -9.62 13.68 -9.20
CA GLN A 310 -10.39 13.59 -10.46
C GLN A 310 -10.43 14.96 -11.16
N GLY A 311 -10.72 14.94 -12.47
CA GLY A 311 -10.76 16.15 -13.31
C GLY A 311 -9.46 16.35 -14.09
N THR A 312 -9.12 17.59 -14.42
CA THR A 312 -7.92 17.90 -15.21
C THR A 312 -6.63 17.49 -14.48
N PRO A 313 -5.48 17.38 -15.17
CA PRO A 313 -4.20 17.10 -14.52
C PRO A 313 -3.84 18.11 -13.42
N GLU A 314 -4.16 19.39 -13.62
CA GLU A 314 -4.01 20.46 -12.61
C GLU A 314 -4.93 20.26 -11.40
N GLN A 315 -6.20 19.87 -11.60
CA GLN A 315 -7.11 19.56 -10.49
C GLN A 315 -6.65 18.33 -9.71
N CYS A 316 -6.15 17.31 -10.40
CA CYS A 316 -5.56 16.13 -9.78
C CYS A 316 -4.31 16.49 -8.96
N ALA A 317 -3.41 17.32 -9.51
CA ALA A 317 -2.20 17.77 -8.82
C ALA A 317 -2.51 18.61 -7.57
N ALA A 318 -3.52 19.48 -7.64
CA ALA A 318 -4.00 20.26 -6.49
C ALA A 318 -4.61 19.35 -5.40
N ALA A 319 -5.46 18.38 -5.78
CA ALA A 319 -6.04 17.41 -4.84
C ALA A 319 -4.98 16.52 -4.17
N VAL A 320 -3.94 16.12 -4.91
CA VAL A 320 -2.76 15.43 -4.35
C VAL A 320 -2.02 16.33 -3.34
N ARG A 321 -1.91 17.65 -3.57
CA ARG A 321 -1.29 18.55 -2.58
C ARG A 321 -2.14 18.80 -1.33
N GLY A 322 -3.47 18.81 -1.47
CA GLY A 322 -4.38 18.86 -0.31
C GLY A 322 -4.16 17.72 0.69
N GLN A 323 -3.69 16.54 0.27
CA GLN A 323 -3.38 15.44 1.18
C GLN A 323 -2.22 15.74 2.16
N PHE A 324 -1.29 16.64 1.81
CA PHE A 324 -0.25 17.11 2.74
C PHE A 324 -0.80 18.09 3.78
N GLU A 325 -1.84 18.86 3.43
CA GLU A 325 -2.54 19.76 4.37
C GLU A 325 -3.28 18.97 5.47
N LEU A 326 -3.64 17.71 5.19
CA LEU A 326 -4.18 16.74 6.16
C LEU A 326 -3.08 16.11 7.05
N GLY A 327 -1.81 16.45 6.83
CA GLY A 327 -0.67 15.99 7.61
C GLY A 327 -0.09 14.63 7.18
N CYS A 328 -0.39 14.15 5.97
CA CYS A 328 0.35 13.03 5.38
C CYS A 328 1.79 13.45 5.06
N ASP A 329 2.75 12.51 5.16
CA ASP A 329 4.14 12.71 4.76
C ASP A 329 4.38 12.35 3.28
N GLY A 330 3.46 11.59 2.66
CA GLY A 330 3.57 11.13 1.28
C GLY A 330 2.22 10.78 0.66
N VAL A 331 2.15 10.77 -0.67
CA VAL A 331 0.95 10.39 -1.43
C VAL A 331 1.28 9.32 -2.45
N ILE A 332 0.60 8.17 -2.33
CA ILE A 332 0.59 7.14 -3.35
C ILE A 332 -0.52 7.48 -4.33
N MET A 333 -0.18 7.94 -5.53
CA MET A 333 -1.12 8.18 -6.61
C MET A 333 -1.64 6.82 -7.12
N HIS A 334 -2.72 6.35 -6.50
CA HIS A 334 -3.13 4.96 -6.54
C HIS A 334 -4.00 4.64 -7.77
N GLY A 335 -3.80 3.44 -8.30
CA GLY A 335 -4.69 2.85 -9.31
C GLY A 335 -4.42 3.28 -10.74
N ALA A 336 -3.33 4.01 -10.98
CA ALA A 336 -2.84 4.46 -12.28
C ALA A 336 -1.37 4.06 -12.50
N THR A 337 -0.98 3.88 -13.77
CA THR A 337 0.41 3.65 -14.19
C THR A 337 1.19 4.97 -14.27
N PRO A 338 2.53 4.94 -14.27
CA PRO A 338 3.35 6.15 -14.51
C PRO A 338 3.02 6.87 -15.82
N GLU A 339 2.63 6.16 -16.88
CA GLU A 339 2.15 6.75 -18.15
C GLU A 339 0.85 7.57 -17.95
N GLU A 340 -0.14 7.01 -17.25
CA GLU A 340 -1.38 7.70 -16.91
C GLU A 340 -1.16 8.87 -15.94
N LEU A 341 -0.13 8.79 -15.10
CA LEU A 341 0.24 9.83 -14.12
C LEU A 341 1.11 10.95 -14.70
N ALA A 342 1.81 10.73 -15.82
CA ALA A 342 2.76 11.69 -16.38
C ALA A 342 2.18 13.12 -16.56
N PRO A 343 0.94 13.33 -17.08
CA PRO A 343 0.36 14.67 -17.17
C PRO A 343 0.16 15.33 -15.81
N ILE A 344 -0.17 14.55 -14.78
CA ILE A 344 -0.46 15.00 -13.41
C ILE A 344 0.85 15.36 -12.69
N VAL A 345 1.91 14.57 -12.88
CA VAL A 345 3.26 14.90 -12.39
C VAL A 345 3.80 16.16 -13.07
N HIS A 346 3.59 16.32 -14.38
CA HIS A 346 3.96 17.55 -15.09
C HIS A 346 3.13 18.77 -14.66
N ALA A 347 1.87 18.60 -14.27
CA ALA A 347 1.07 19.67 -13.67
C ALA A 347 1.58 20.02 -12.25
N TYR A 348 1.96 19.00 -11.46
CA TYR A 348 2.59 19.18 -10.14
C TYR A 348 3.86 20.02 -10.23
N ALA A 349 4.76 19.67 -11.16
CA ALA A 349 6.05 20.33 -11.33
C ALA A 349 5.97 21.84 -11.69
N ARG A 350 4.77 22.34 -11.98
CA ARG A 350 4.47 23.76 -12.29
C ARG A 350 3.73 24.49 -11.16
N SER A 351 3.42 23.82 -10.06
CA SER A 351 2.62 24.32 -8.92
C SER A 351 3.49 25.00 -7.87
#